data_AF-A0A7C3T3J5-F1
#
_entry.id   AF-A0A7C3T3J5-F1
#
_cell.length_a   1.000
_cell.length_b   1.000
_cell.length_c   1.000
_cell.angle_alpha   90.00
_cell.angle_beta   90.00
_cell.angle_gamma   90.00
#
_symmetry.space_group_name_H-M   'P 1'
#
loop_
_entity.id
_entity.type
_entity.pdbx_description
1 polymer ?
#
loop_
_entity_poly.entity_id
_entity_poly.type
_entity_poly.pdbx_seq_one_letter_code
_entity_poly.pdbx_strand_id
1 'polypeptide(L)' 'ERVNTTDDHGTGCVFSAAVAAYLALGEGPREAVRRAKGFVTEALRGSLRLGRGRGPVNPPPTPEGCLGA' A
#
# COMPACT_ATOMS: atom_id res chain seq x y z
N GLU A 1 -7.79 -11.23 0.22
CA GLU A 1 -8.05 -11.46 -1.21
C GLU A 1 -6.75 -11.31 -2.00
N ARG A 2 -6.63 -11.97 -3.16
CA ARG A 2 -5.46 -11.85 -4.06
C ARG A 2 -5.89 -11.06 -5.30
N VAL A 3 -5.12 -10.05 -5.68
CA VAL A 3 -5.38 -9.22 -6.87
C VAL A 3 -4.70 -9.86 -8.08
N ASN A 4 -5.45 -10.08 -9.17
CA ASN A 4 -4.92 -10.64 -10.41
C ASN A 4 -4.26 -9.53 -11.26
N THR A 5 -3.02 -9.20 -10.96
CA THR A 5 -2.18 -8.24 -11.70
C THR A 5 -0.74 -8.74 -11.78
N THR A 6 -0.01 -8.31 -12.81
CA THR A 6 1.44 -8.50 -12.94
C THR A 6 2.25 -7.29 -12.51
N ASP A 7 1.56 -6.19 -12.15
CA ASP A 7 2.15 -4.93 -11.75
C ASP A 7 2.29 -4.91 -10.21
N ASP A 8 3.10 -5.85 -9.71
CA ASP A 8 3.28 -6.15 -8.28
C ASP A 8 4.63 -5.67 -7.72
N HIS A 9 5.45 -5.01 -8.53
CA HIS A 9 6.76 -4.53 -8.09
C HIS A 9 6.61 -3.43 -7.02
N GLY A 10 7.40 -3.53 -5.96
CA GLY A 10 7.34 -2.58 -4.84
C GLY A 10 6.22 -2.84 -3.82
N THR A 11 5.39 -3.88 -3.99
CA THR A 11 4.36 -4.27 -2.99
C THR A 11 4.90 -4.37 -1.56
N GLY A 12 6.04 -5.03 -1.37
CA GLY A 12 6.66 -5.17 -0.05
C GLY A 12 7.11 -3.83 0.54
N CYS A 13 7.75 -2.98 -0.27
CA CYS A 13 8.19 -1.66 0.17
C CYS A 13 7.00 -0.77 0.56
N VAL A 14 5.97 -0.74 -0.29
CA VAL A 14 4.74 0.05 -0.04
C VAL A 14 4.00 -0.46 1.20
N PHE A 15 3.92 -1.78 1.38
CA PHE A 15 3.32 -2.37 2.58
C PHE A 15 4.08 -1.98 3.85
N SER A 16 5.40 -2.13 3.87
CA SER A 16 6.22 -1.77 5.04
C SER A 16 6.16 -0.28 5.35
N ALA A 17 6.19 0.58 4.33
CA ALA A 17 6.04 2.02 4.48
C ALA A 17 4.66 2.40 5.06
N ALA A 18 3.59 1.76 4.59
CA ALA A 18 2.25 1.98 5.12
C ALA A 18 2.13 1.52 6.58
N VAL A 19 2.72 0.38 6.96
CA VAL A 19 2.76 -0.07 8.37
C VAL A 19 3.45 0.97 9.24
N ALA A 20 4.62 1.45 8.82
CA ALA A 20 5.36 2.47 9.56
C ALA A 20 4.54 3.78 9.72
N ALA A 21 3.85 4.21 8.66
CA ALA A 21 3.00 5.39 8.70
C ALA A 21 1.82 5.23 9.69
N TYR A 22 1.09 4.12 9.65
CA TYR A 22 -0.03 3.88 10.57
C TYR A 22 0.44 3.74 12.03
N LEU A 23 1.61 3.14 12.27
CA LEU A 23 2.23 3.14 13.60
C LEU A 23 2.57 4.57 14.06
N ALA A 24 3.10 5.42 13.17
CA ALA A 24 3.40 6.81 13.49
C ALA A 24 2.14 7.64 13.78
N LEU A 25 0.99 7.26 13.22
CA LEU A 25 -0.33 7.83 13.54
C LEU A 25 -0.91 7.33 14.88
N GLY A 26 -0.19 6.46 15.61
CA GLY A 26 -0.58 5.98 16.93
C GLY A 26 -1.43 4.70 16.93
N GLU A 27 -1.52 3.99 15.80
CA GLU A 27 -2.25 2.74 15.76
C GLU A 27 -1.52 1.59 16.45
N GLY A 28 -2.31 0.67 17.00
CA GLY A 28 -1.77 -0.59 17.51
C GLY A 28 -1.17 -1.45 16.38
N PRO A 29 -0.15 -2.28 16.64
CA PRO A 29 0.55 -3.06 15.60
C PRO A 29 -0.35 -3.91 14.70
N ARG A 30 -1.37 -4.56 15.29
CA ARG A 30 -2.34 -5.37 14.54
C ARG A 30 -3.17 -4.52 13.58
N GLU A 31 -3.56 -3.33 14.02
CA GLU A 31 -4.40 -2.42 13.26
C GLU A 31 -3.60 -1.78 12.12
N ALA A 32 -2.39 -1.30 12.40
CA ALA A 32 -1.46 -0.78 11.40
C ALA A 32 -1.20 -1.78 10.27
N VAL A 33 -0.97 -3.06 10.61
CA VAL A 33 -0.80 -4.14 9.62
C VAL A 33 -2.07 -4.38 8.81
N ARG A 34 -3.24 -4.37 9.45
CA ARG A 34 -4.54 -4.55 8.79
C ARG A 34 -4.80 -3.42 7.78
N ARG A 35 -4.59 -2.17 8.19
CA ARG A 35 -4.78 -1.00 7.32
C ARG A 35 -3.74 -0.95 6.20
N ALA A 36 -2.47 -1.26 6.49
CA ALA A 36 -1.43 -1.36 5.47
C ALA A 36 -1.74 -2.44 4.41
N LYS A 37 -2.36 -3.57 4.83
CA LYS A 37 -2.78 -4.61 3.90
C LYS A 37 -3.90 -4.12 2.97
N GLY A 38 -4.85 -3.33 3.49
CA GLY A 38 -5.86 -2.65 2.67
C GLY A 38 -5.20 -1.69 1.67
N PHE A 39 -4.32 -0.82 2.17
CA PHE A 39 -3.60 0.18 1.38
C PHE A 39 -2.84 -0.42 0.18
N VAL A 40 -2.05 -1.48 0.40
CA VAL A 40 -1.32 -2.13 -0.71
C VAL A 40 -2.25 -2.89 -1.66
N THR A 41 -3.42 -3.35 -1.18
CA THR A 41 -4.42 -4.01 -2.05
C THR A 41 -5.04 -3.01 -3.01
N GLU A 42 -5.37 -1.81 -2.53
CA GLU A 42 -5.80 -0.70 -3.39
C GLU A 42 -4.67 -0.25 -4.32
N ALA A 43 -3.43 -0.25 -3.86
CA ALA A 43 -2.28 0.08 -4.70
C ALA A 43 -2.09 -0.90 -5.87
N LEU A 44 -2.38 -2.17 -5.65
CA LEU A 44 -2.40 -3.20 -6.68
C LEU A 44 -3.58 -3.07 -7.64
N ARG A 45 -4.75 -2.65 -7.14
CA ARG A 45 -5.96 -2.43 -7.96
C ARG A 45 -5.82 -1.21 -8.86
N GLY A 46 -5.14 -0.17 -8.38
CA GLY A 46 -4.86 1.06 -9.12
C GLY A 46 -3.60 1.00 -9.99
N SER A 47 -2.93 -0.16 -10.10
CA SER A 47 -1.66 -0.30 -10.81
C SER A 47 -1.80 0.10 -12.28
N LEU A 48 -0.84 0.88 -12.78
CA LEU A 48 -0.79 1.29 -14.18
C LEU A 48 0.26 0.45 -14.91
N ARG A 49 -0.09 -0.05 -16.10
CA ARG A 49 0.82 -0.82 -16.94
C ARG A 49 1.92 0.09 -17.49
N LEU A 50 3.02 0.20 -16.76
CA LEU A 50 4.18 1.03 -17.13
C LEU A 50 5.34 0.16 -17.61
N GLY A 51 5.89 0.50 -18.76
CA GLY A 51 7.01 -0.23 -19.36
C GLY A 51 6.62 -1.60 -19.93
N ARG A 52 7.63 -2.45 -20.15
CA ARG A 52 7.50 -3.76 -20.81
C ARG A 52 7.65 -4.96 -19.87
N GLY A 53 7.95 -4.72 -18.59
CA GLY A 53 8.20 -5.74 -17.56
C GLY A 53 7.05 -5.88 -16.56
N ARG A 54 7.36 -6.35 -15.34
CA ARG A 54 6.45 -6.27 -14.18
C ARG A 54 6.35 -4.82 -13.74
N GLY A 55 5.17 -4.23 -13.85
CA GLY A 55 4.94 -2.84 -13.47
C GLY A 55 5.00 -2.61 -11.95
N PRO A 56 5.13 -1.36 -11.52
CA PRO A 56 5.03 -0.98 -10.13
C PRO A 56 3.56 -1.01 -9.66
N VAL A 57 3.37 -1.20 -8.36
CA VAL A 57 2.10 -0.81 -7.72
C VAL A 57 1.91 0.70 -7.80
N ASN A 58 0.66 1.16 -7.72
CA ASN A 58 0.32 2.57 -7.69
C ASN A 58 -0.28 2.93 -6.33
N PRO A 59 0.52 3.38 -5.35
CA PRO A 59 0.02 3.73 -4.03
C PRO A 59 -1.14 4.74 -4.14
N PRO A 60 -2.28 4.50 -3.46
CA PRO A 60 -3.29 5.52 -3.32
C PRO A 60 -2.70 6.75 -2.61
N PRO A 61 -3.38 7.91 -2.69
CA PRO A 61 -2.99 9.08 -1.90
C PRO A 61 -2.86 8.73 -0.41
N THR A 62 -2.24 9.64 0.35
CA THR A 62 -1.80 9.47 1.74
C THR A 62 -2.72 8.58 2.61
N PRO A 63 -2.14 7.72 3.48
CA PRO A 63 -2.91 6.87 4.39
C PRO A 63 -3.97 7.69 5.13
N GLU A 64 -5.21 7.19 5.15
CA GLU A 64 -6.31 7.82 5.86
C GLU A 64 -5.92 8.05 7.33
N GLY A 65 -5.86 9.32 7.76
CA GLY A 65 -5.36 9.72 9.08
C GLY A 65 -4.08 10.57 9.04
N CYS A 66 -3.35 10.60 7.91
CA CYS A 66 -2.20 11.49 7.73
C CYS A 66 -2.57 12.96 7.44
N LEU A 67 -3.81 13.28 7.09
CA LEU A 67 -4.23 14.63 6.68
C LEU A 67 -4.44 15.63 7.85
N GLY A 68 -4.02 15.28 9.07
CA GLY A 68 -4.20 16.15 10.24
C GLY A 68 -3.19 15.92 11.37
N ALA A 69 -2.04 15.31 11.07
CA ALA A 69 -0.90 15.19 11.98
C ALA A 69 0.10 16.32 11.74
#